data_AF-A0A3D4KTL8-F1
#
_entry.id   AF-A0A3D4KTL8-F1
#
_cell.length_a   1.000
_cell.length_b   1.000
_cell.length_c   1.000
_cell.angle_alpha   90.00
_cell.angle_beta   90.00
_cell.angle_gamma   90.00
#
_symmetry.space_group_name_H-M   'P 1'
#
loop_
_entity.id
_entity.type
_entity.pdbx_description
1 polymer ?
#
loop_
_entity_poly.entity_id
_entity_poly.type
_entity_poly.pdbx_seq_one_letter_code
_entity_poly.pdbx_strand_id
1 'polypeptide(L)'
;MRKLTAAVCLFGAIVLPVHAAEAAEVAVLDWRAALMNTQSAQTSLNQLENQIGSQQSEAQSLGNELQQLQERLQREGETMSQSQRETLIAELQQKGSRFEQLRRDVMEAQQRSEQQFLEGAELKLEQAVEQVLNRHNIDVLVEPQGVLHSSVDLPNVTDEVTQIFDSM
;
A
#
# COMPACT_ATOMS: atom_id res chain seq x y z
N MET A 1 -21.50 73.72 -40.64
CA MET A 1 -22.38 72.90 -39.78
C MET A 1 -22.35 71.47 -40.30
N ARG A 2 -21.82 70.54 -39.49
CA ARG A 2 -21.48 69.16 -39.85
C ARG A 2 -22.75 68.29 -39.80
N LYS A 3 -23.05 67.52 -40.85
CA LYS A 3 -24.15 66.54 -40.85
C LYS A 3 -23.55 65.16 -40.56
N LEU A 4 -23.95 64.58 -39.43
CA LEU A 4 -23.50 63.29 -38.90
C LEU A 4 -24.26 62.15 -39.57
N THR A 5 -23.50 61.22 -40.13
CA THR A 5 -23.88 59.87 -40.55
C THR A 5 -24.20 59.00 -39.33
N ALA A 6 -25.29 58.23 -39.38
CA ALA A 6 -25.56 57.14 -38.43
C ALA A 6 -26.01 55.89 -39.20
N ALA A 7 -25.05 55.03 -39.52
CA ALA A 7 -25.30 53.66 -39.94
C ALA A 7 -25.34 52.79 -38.68
N VAL A 8 -26.51 52.23 -38.37
CA VAL A 8 -26.68 51.28 -37.26
C VAL A 8 -26.45 49.88 -37.81
N CYS A 9 -25.24 49.35 -37.57
CA CYS A 9 -24.92 47.95 -37.77
C CYS A 9 -25.43 47.15 -36.57
N LEU A 10 -26.50 46.38 -36.77
CA LEU A 10 -27.02 45.43 -35.79
C LEU A 10 -26.14 44.16 -35.83
N PHE A 11 -25.10 44.09 -35.00
CA PHE A 11 -24.32 42.88 -34.77
C PHE A 11 -25.09 41.98 -33.79
N GLY A 12 -25.77 40.95 -34.30
CA GLY A 12 -26.34 39.89 -33.48
C GLY A 12 -25.23 38.97 -32.98
N ALA A 13 -24.96 39.01 -31.67
CA ALA A 13 -24.03 38.07 -31.04
C ALA A 13 -24.67 36.68 -30.98
N ILE A 14 -24.11 35.73 -31.74
CA ILE A 14 -24.43 34.31 -31.63
C ILE A 14 -23.75 33.82 -30.35
N VAL A 15 -24.55 33.62 -29.30
CA VAL A 15 -24.09 32.98 -28.06
C VAL A 15 -24.11 31.48 -28.31
N LEU A 16 -22.95 30.88 -28.61
CA LEU A 16 -22.84 29.43 -28.66
C LEU A 16 -22.94 28.88 -27.24
N PRO A 17 -23.79 27.88 -26.97
CA PRO A 17 -23.79 27.20 -25.68
C PRO A 17 -22.46 26.49 -25.51
N VAL A 18 -21.59 27.03 -24.67
CA VAL A 18 -20.44 26.29 -24.13
C VAL A 18 -21.04 25.15 -23.32
N HIS A 19 -21.05 23.97 -23.90
CA HIS A 19 -21.27 22.74 -23.14
C HIS A 19 -20.02 22.58 -22.28
N ALA A 20 -20.07 23.10 -21.05
CA ALA A 20 -19.13 22.67 -20.04
C ALA A 20 -19.31 21.15 -19.94
N ALA A 21 -18.30 20.39 -20.36
CA ALA A 21 -18.25 18.98 -20.02
C ALA A 21 -18.33 18.93 -18.49
N GLU A 22 -19.41 18.35 -17.96
CA GLU A 22 -19.51 18.10 -16.52
C GLU A 22 -18.27 17.27 -16.16
N ALA A 23 -17.36 17.86 -15.39
CA ALA A 23 -16.27 17.12 -14.79
C ALA A 23 -16.91 15.97 -14.01
N ALA A 24 -16.38 14.76 -14.17
CA ALA A 24 -16.92 13.61 -13.46
C ALA A 24 -16.81 13.90 -11.96
N GLU A 25 -17.97 14.11 -11.32
CA GLU A 25 -18.12 14.34 -9.89
C GLU A 25 -17.58 13.16 -9.06
N VAL A 26 -17.40 12.01 -9.71
CA VAL A 26 -16.94 10.76 -9.11
C VAL A 26 -15.58 10.35 -9.69
N ALA A 27 -14.63 10.02 -8.83
CA ALA A 27 -13.32 9.48 -9.22
C ALA A 27 -12.93 8.25 -8.39
N VAL A 28 -12.03 7.43 -8.93
CA VAL A 28 -11.50 6.23 -8.27
C VAL A 28 -10.18 6.56 -7.58
N LEU A 29 -10.06 6.16 -6.32
CA LEU A 29 -8.81 6.22 -5.56
C LEU A 29 -8.56 4.88 -4.86
N ASP A 30 -7.49 4.20 -5.25
CA ASP A 30 -6.84 3.20 -4.40
C ASP A 30 -5.83 3.90 -3.48
N TRP A 31 -6.28 4.27 -2.28
CA TRP A 31 -5.44 4.97 -1.31
C TRP A 31 -4.32 4.08 -0.76
N ARG A 32 -4.53 2.77 -0.70
CA ARG A 32 -3.52 1.81 -0.23
C ARG A 32 -2.41 1.67 -1.25
N ALA A 33 -2.77 1.54 -2.53
CA ALA A 33 -1.79 1.57 -3.62
C ALA A 33 -1.07 2.93 -3.67
N ALA A 34 -1.80 4.04 -3.49
CA ALA A 34 -1.19 5.37 -3.46
C ALA A 34 -0.11 5.46 -2.39
N LEU A 35 -0.41 5.06 -1.14
CA LEU A 35 0.56 5.02 -0.05
C LEU A 35 1.73 4.08 -0.32
N MET A 36 1.47 2.85 -0.79
CA MET A 36 2.53 1.86 -1.03
C MET A 36 3.51 2.28 -2.14
N ASN A 37 3.06 3.10 -3.08
CA ASN A 37 3.89 3.60 -4.18
C ASN A 37 4.72 4.85 -3.82
N THR A 38 4.59 5.36 -2.60
CA THR A 38 5.35 6.55 -2.14
C THR A 38 6.83 6.23 -1.89
N GLN A 39 7.67 7.26 -1.97
CA GLN A 39 9.09 7.15 -1.64
C GLN A 39 9.32 6.82 -0.15
N SER A 40 8.43 7.30 0.73
CA SER A 40 8.48 7.00 2.17
C SER A 40 8.13 5.53 2.46
N ALA A 41 7.15 4.95 1.74
CA ALA A 41 6.84 3.53 1.83
C ALA A 41 8.02 2.67 1.39
N GLN A 42 8.63 2.98 0.23
CA GLN A 42 9.81 2.26 -0.24
C GLN A 42 10.97 2.33 0.77
N THR A 43 11.15 3.49 1.41
CA THR A 43 12.17 3.67 2.44
C THR A 43 11.88 2.82 3.68
N SER A 44 10.63 2.82 4.16
CA SER A 44 10.18 2.01 5.28
C SER A 44 10.36 0.51 5.00
N LEU A 45 9.99 0.04 3.80
CA LEU A 45 10.19 -1.34 3.37
C LEU A 45 11.67 -1.74 3.35
N ASN A 46 12.55 -0.90 2.81
CA ASN A 46 13.98 -1.16 2.79
C ASN A 46 14.57 -1.23 4.22
N GLN A 47 14.13 -0.35 5.12
CA GLN A 47 14.56 -0.37 6.51
C GLN A 47 14.10 -1.64 7.22
N LEU A 48 12.84 -2.02 7.02
CA LEU A 48 12.26 -3.24 7.56
C LEU A 48 13.00 -4.49 7.04
N GLU A 49 13.26 -4.59 5.73
CA GLU A 49 14.01 -5.70 5.13
C GLU A 49 15.41 -5.82 5.73
N ASN A 50 16.13 -4.71 5.88
CA ASN A 50 17.43 -4.70 6.54
C ASN A 50 17.37 -5.15 8.01
N GLN A 51 16.28 -4.79 8.71
CA GLN A 51 16.09 -5.15 10.11
C GLN A 51 15.75 -6.63 10.31
N ILE A 52 14.98 -7.24 9.41
CA ILE A 52 14.42 -8.59 9.59
C ILE A 52 15.05 -9.66 8.70
N GLY A 53 15.81 -9.28 7.68
CA GLY A 53 16.30 -10.21 6.66
C GLY A 53 17.16 -11.33 7.23
N SER A 54 18.02 -11.01 8.21
CA SER A 54 18.85 -12.03 8.88
C SER A 54 18.00 -13.01 9.71
N GLN A 55 17.00 -12.52 10.42
CA GLN A 55 16.07 -13.31 11.23
C GLN A 55 15.19 -14.21 10.37
N GLN A 56 14.73 -13.70 9.21
CA GLN A 56 13.96 -14.48 8.25
C GLN A 56 14.80 -15.63 7.68
N SER A 57 16.05 -15.36 7.28
CA SER A 57 16.96 -16.41 6.79
C SER A 57 17.24 -17.46 7.87
N GLU A 58 17.46 -17.04 9.12
CA GLU A 58 17.68 -17.96 10.24
C GLU A 58 16.43 -18.81 10.52
N ALA A 59 15.24 -18.18 10.55
CA ALA A 59 13.97 -18.88 10.73
C ALA A 59 13.74 -19.91 9.62
N GLN A 60 14.06 -19.59 8.37
CA GLN A 60 13.93 -20.53 7.26
C GLN A 60 14.88 -21.73 7.40
N SER A 61 16.14 -21.50 7.81
CA SER A 61 17.08 -22.60 8.09
C SER A 61 16.56 -23.50 9.21
N LEU A 62 16.14 -22.89 10.33
CA LEU A 62 15.60 -23.62 11.48
C LEU A 62 14.33 -24.40 11.12
N GLY A 63 13.46 -23.86 10.28
CA GLY A 63 12.27 -24.57 9.80
C GLY A 63 12.63 -25.84 9.04
N ASN A 64 13.63 -25.79 8.16
CA ASN A 64 14.13 -26.95 7.42
C ASN A 64 14.79 -27.97 8.35
N GLU A 65 15.63 -27.51 9.29
CA GLU A 65 16.29 -28.38 10.27
C GLU A 65 15.28 -29.07 11.18
N LEU A 66 14.27 -28.34 11.66
CA LEU A 66 13.19 -28.90 12.48
C LEU A 66 12.43 -29.99 11.73
N GLN A 67 12.12 -29.77 10.45
CA GLN A 67 11.47 -30.78 9.61
C GLN A 67 12.33 -32.05 9.50
N GLN A 68 13.63 -31.90 9.22
CA GLN A 68 14.55 -33.03 9.10
C GLN A 68 14.70 -33.81 10.42
N LEU A 69 14.81 -33.10 11.56
CA LEU A 69 14.90 -33.71 12.88
C LEU A 69 13.61 -34.47 13.24
N GLN A 70 12.44 -33.92 12.89
CA GLN A 70 11.15 -34.60 13.08
C GLN A 70 11.06 -35.87 12.24
N GLU A 71 11.42 -35.82 10.96
CA GLU A 71 11.43 -36.99 10.07
C GLU A 71 12.41 -38.07 10.55
N ARG A 72 13.57 -37.66 11.08
CA ARG A 72 14.54 -38.60 11.66
C ARG A 72 14.00 -39.25 12.92
N LEU A 73 13.40 -38.48 13.83
CA LEU A 73 12.78 -39.02 15.03
C LEU A 73 11.65 -40.00 14.69
N GLN A 74 10.84 -39.70 13.68
CA GLN A 74 9.76 -40.59 13.22
C GLN A 74 10.29 -41.90 12.63
N ARG A 75 11.34 -41.84 11.80
CA ARG A 75 11.87 -43.03 11.10
C ARG A 75 12.78 -43.89 11.97
N GLU A 76 13.67 -43.26 12.72
CA GLU A 76 14.74 -43.95 13.45
C GLU A 76 14.45 -44.05 14.94
N GLY A 77 13.46 -43.30 15.46
CA GLY A 77 13.25 -43.13 16.90
C GLY A 77 13.15 -44.45 17.66
N GLU A 78 12.39 -45.41 17.14
CA GLU A 78 12.22 -46.75 17.76
C GLU A 78 13.53 -47.55 17.87
N THR A 79 14.50 -47.28 17.00
CA THR A 79 15.79 -47.96 16.96
C THR A 79 16.90 -47.21 17.72
N MET A 80 16.66 -45.94 18.09
CA MET A 80 17.63 -45.12 18.83
C MET A 80 17.79 -45.58 20.28
N SER A 81 18.99 -45.38 20.84
CA SER A 81 19.17 -45.48 22.30
C SER A 81 18.37 -44.39 23.02
N GLN A 82 18.07 -44.61 24.30
CA GLN A 82 17.40 -43.61 25.12
C GLN A 82 18.15 -42.26 25.14
N SER A 83 19.47 -42.28 25.29
CA SER A 83 20.30 -41.07 25.32
C SER A 83 20.32 -40.31 23.98
N GLN A 84 20.34 -41.03 22.86
CA GLN A 84 20.27 -40.44 21.53
C GLN A 84 18.91 -39.78 21.29
N ARG A 85 17.83 -40.47 21.68
CA ARG A 85 16.46 -39.95 21.59
C ARG A 85 16.28 -38.69 22.44
N GLU A 86 16.77 -38.69 23.68
CA GLU A 86 16.72 -37.53 24.57
C GLU A 86 17.46 -36.32 24.00
N THR A 87 18.64 -36.55 23.42
CA THR A 87 19.43 -35.50 22.76
C THR A 87 18.68 -34.90 21.57
N LEU A 88 18.06 -35.75 20.74
CA LEU A 88 17.29 -35.31 19.57
C LEU A 88 16.05 -34.50 19.97
N ILE A 89 15.35 -34.92 21.04
CA ILE A 89 14.21 -34.19 21.59
C ILE A 89 14.64 -32.82 22.14
N ALA A 90 15.77 -32.77 22.85
CA ALA A 90 16.32 -31.51 23.36
C ALA A 90 16.68 -30.54 22.22
N GLU A 91 17.28 -31.05 21.15
CA GLU A 91 17.61 -30.25 19.97
C GLU A 91 16.36 -29.71 19.27
N LEU A 92 15.32 -30.54 19.09
CA LEU A 92 14.02 -30.13 18.56
C LEU A 92 13.40 -28.99 19.39
N GLN A 93 13.42 -29.11 20.73
CA GLN A 93 12.88 -28.10 21.62
C GLN A 93 13.66 -26.78 21.53
N GLN A 94 15.00 -26.85 21.54
CA GLN A 94 15.85 -25.67 21.46
C GLN A 94 15.63 -24.93 20.13
N LYS A 95 15.72 -25.64 19.00
CA LYS A 95 15.53 -25.05 17.67
C LYS A 95 14.09 -24.56 17.46
N GLY A 96 13.11 -25.30 17.99
CA GLY A 96 11.69 -24.92 17.92
C GLY A 96 11.41 -23.62 18.67
N SER A 97 11.97 -23.48 19.87
CA SER A 97 11.86 -22.24 20.65
C SER A 97 12.47 -21.04 19.94
N ARG A 98 13.67 -21.21 19.36
CA ARG A 98 14.34 -20.15 18.59
C ARG A 98 13.55 -19.77 17.34
N PHE A 99 13.05 -20.76 16.59
CA PHE A 99 12.21 -20.53 15.41
C PHE A 99 10.96 -19.70 15.75
N GLU A 100 10.23 -20.10 16.79
CA GLU A 100 9.03 -19.37 17.23
C GLU A 100 9.36 -17.96 17.74
N GLN A 101 10.50 -17.77 18.40
CA GLN A 101 10.96 -16.43 18.78
C GLN A 101 11.21 -15.56 17.55
N LEU A 102 11.99 -16.05 16.57
CA LEU A 102 12.28 -15.30 15.35
C LEU A 102 11.02 -14.91 14.60
N ARG A 103 10.03 -15.81 14.52
CA ARG A 103 8.73 -15.53 13.90
C ARG A 103 7.99 -14.39 14.60
N ARG A 104 7.97 -14.38 15.93
CA ARG A 104 7.37 -13.28 16.71
C ARG A 104 8.12 -11.98 16.48
N ASP A 105 9.46 -12.00 16.57
CA ASP A 105 10.29 -10.81 16.39
C ASP A 105 10.08 -10.17 15.00
N VAL A 106 9.99 -11.00 13.96
CA VAL A 106 9.69 -10.56 12.58
C VAL A 106 8.30 -9.93 12.49
N MET A 107 7.28 -10.57 13.04
CA MET A 107 5.90 -10.06 13.02
C MET A 107 5.78 -8.74 13.79
N GLU A 108 6.41 -8.63 14.95
CA GLU A 108 6.45 -7.39 15.75
C GLU A 108 7.22 -6.26 15.05
N ALA A 109 8.30 -6.58 14.33
CA ALA A 109 9.01 -5.60 13.52
C ALA A 109 8.15 -5.10 12.35
N GLN A 110 7.44 -6.01 11.65
CA GLN A 110 6.51 -5.64 10.59
C GLN A 110 5.39 -4.73 11.11
N GLN A 111 4.72 -5.12 12.19
CA GLN A 111 3.62 -4.33 12.76
C GLN A 111 4.08 -2.95 13.24
N ARG A 112 5.26 -2.86 13.88
CA ARG A 112 5.81 -1.56 14.28
C ARG A 112 6.17 -0.68 13.09
N SER A 113 6.79 -1.26 12.06
CA SER A 113 7.14 -0.51 10.84
C SER A 113 5.89 0.03 10.14
N GLU A 114 4.84 -0.77 10.06
CA GLU A 114 3.56 -0.38 9.48
C GLU A 114 2.91 0.75 10.28
N GLN A 115 2.82 0.63 11.61
CA GLN A 115 2.27 1.67 12.48
C GLN A 115 3.03 2.99 12.33
N GLN A 116 4.36 2.94 12.38
CA GLN A 116 5.21 4.14 12.24
C GLN A 116 5.05 4.80 10.88
N PHE A 117 4.92 4.01 9.81
CA PHE A 117 4.66 4.53 8.48
C PHE A 117 3.29 5.22 8.40
N LEU A 118 2.24 4.57 8.90
CA LEU A 118 0.87 5.08 8.84
C LEU A 118 0.69 6.35 9.68
N GLU A 119 1.25 6.42 10.89
CA GLU A 119 1.20 7.60 11.76
C GLU A 119 1.75 8.87 11.08
N GLY A 120 2.80 8.72 10.26
CA GLY A 120 3.38 9.82 9.50
C GLY A 120 2.68 10.09 8.16
N ALA A 121 2.00 9.10 7.61
CA ALA A 121 1.39 9.15 6.28
C ALA A 121 -0.05 9.68 6.30
N GLU A 122 -0.82 9.46 7.37
CA GLU A 122 -2.26 9.79 7.43
C GLU A 122 -2.53 11.26 7.07
N LEU A 123 -1.92 12.20 7.79
CA LEU A 123 -2.12 13.64 7.54
C LEU A 123 -1.67 14.07 6.14
N LYS A 124 -0.58 13.49 5.62
CA LYS A 124 -0.09 13.80 4.28
C LYS A 124 -1.02 13.25 3.21
N LEU A 125 -1.56 12.04 3.42
CA LEU A 125 -2.53 11.45 2.51
C LEU A 125 -3.79 12.28 2.43
N GLU A 126 -4.34 12.70 3.58
CA GLU A 126 -5.52 13.59 3.63
C GLU A 126 -5.28 14.87 2.83
N GLN A 127 -4.14 15.54 3.03
CA GLN A 127 -3.78 16.75 2.30
C GLN A 127 -3.59 16.51 0.80
N ALA A 128 -2.99 15.38 0.42
CA ALA A 128 -2.82 15.02 -0.99
C ALA A 128 -4.18 14.78 -1.67
N VAL A 129 -5.07 14.04 -1.00
CA VAL A 129 -6.43 13.77 -1.48
C VAL A 129 -7.21 15.08 -1.62
N GLU A 130 -7.20 15.95 -0.61
CA GLU A 130 -7.90 17.24 -0.65
C GLU A 130 -7.43 18.13 -1.82
N GLN A 131 -6.11 18.15 -2.10
CA GLN A 131 -5.58 18.90 -3.25
C GLN A 131 -6.08 18.35 -4.59
N VAL A 132 -6.16 17.03 -4.74
CA VAL A 132 -6.71 16.39 -5.95
C VAL A 132 -8.20 16.69 -6.10
N LEU A 133 -8.98 16.55 -5.02
CA LEU A 133 -10.42 16.84 -5.02
C LEU A 133 -10.70 18.27 -5.50
N ASN A 134 -10.00 19.25 -4.92
CA ASN A 134 -10.16 20.66 -5.26
C ASN A 134 -9.68 20.98 -6.69
N ARG A 135 -8.62 20.33 -7.17
CA ARG A 135 -8.08 20.57 -8.52
C ARG A 135 -9.02 20.09 -9.62
N HIS A 136 -9.70 18.97 -9.40
CA HIS A 136 -10.54 18.33 -10.40
C HIS A 136 -12.05 18.53 -10.18
N ASN A 137 -12.45 19.21 -9.10
CA ASN A 137 -13.85 19.37 -8.68
C ASN A 137 -14.55 18.01 -8.53
N ILE A 138 -13.92 17.10 -7.79
CA ILE A 138 -14.46 15.77 -7.47
C ILE A 138 -15.23 15.87 -6.15
N ASP A 139 -16.48 15.42 -6.11
CA ASP A 139 -17.29 15.39 -4.88
C ASP A 139 -17.36 13.98 -4.25
N VAL A 140 -17.10 12.92 -5.03
CA VAL A 140 -17.15 11.53 -4.55
C VAL A 140 -15.89 10.76 -4.95
N LEU A 141 -15.20 10.18 -3.97
CA LEU A 141 -14.17 9.17 -4.19
C LEU A 141 -14.72 7.78 -3.91
N VAL A 142 -14.42 6.86 -4.81
CA VAL A 142 -14.74 5.44 -4.66
C VAL A 142 -13.48 4.61 -4.70
N GLU A 143 -13.42 3.59 -3.84
CA GLU A 143 -12.36 2.59 -3.95
C GLU A 143 -12.61 1.68 -5.15
N PRO A 144 -11.56 1.13 -5.79
CA PRO A 144 -11.72 0.22 -6.94
C PRO A 144 -12.64 -0.97 -6.63
N GLN A 145 -12.52 -1.57 -5.44
CA GLN A 145 -13.39 -2.67 -4.99
C GLN A 145 -14.85 -2.26 -4.68
N GLY A 146 -15.14 -0.96 -4.59
CA GLY A 146 -16.48 -0.43 -4.29
C GLY A 146 -17.37 -0.26 -5.52
N VAL A 147 -16.81 -0.33 -6.73
CA VAL A 147 -17.56 -0.08 -7.98
C VAL A 147 -17.97 -1.40 -8.64
N LEU A 148 -19.25 -1.75 -8.56
CA LEU A 148 -19.79 -2.94 -9.22
C LEU A 148 -20.01 -2.75 -10.73
N HIS A 149 -20.45 -1.56 -11.13
CA HIS A 149 -20.66 -1.16 -12.52
C HIS A 149 -20.68 0.36 -12.60
N SER A 150 -20.04 0.93 -13.62
CA SER A 150 -20.18 2.33 -14.00
C SER A 150 -20.53 2.41 -15.48
N SER A 151 -21.49 3.28 -15.81
CA SER A 151 -21.84 3.59 -17.21
C SER A 151 -20.83 4.52 -17.88
N VAL A 152 -19.93 5.11 -17.09
CA VAL A 152 -18.88 6.04 -17.53
C VAL A 152 -17.51 5.58 -17.01
N ASP A 153 -16.46 5.89 -17.76
CA ASP A 153 -15.09 5.67 -17.28
C ASP A 153 -14.79 6.67 -16.16
N LEU A 154 -14.58 6.15 -14.94
CA LEU A 154 -14.25 6.97 -13.80
C LEU A 154 -12.74 7.33 -13.84
N PRO A 155 -12.37 8.60 -13.69
CA PRO A 155 -10.97 8.99 -13.60
C PRO A 155 -10.31 8.34 -12.39
N ASN A 156 -9.12 7.77 -12.58
CA ASN A 156 -8.31 7.23 -11.48
C ASN A 156 -7.29 8.28 -11.05
N VAL A 157 -7.32 8.66 -9.78
CA VAL A 157 -6.45 9.69 -9.22
C VAL A 157 -5.33 9.16 -8.32
N THR A 158 -5.18 7.83 -8.20
CA THR A 158 -4.18 7.17 -7.34
C THR A 158 -2.75 7.69 -7.59
N ASP A 159 -2.32 7.78 -8.85
CA ASP A 159 -0.96 8.21 -9.19
C ASP A 159 -0.73 9.68 -8.83
N GLU A 160 -1.74 10.53 -9.03
CA GLU A 160 -1.64 11.96 -8.70
C GLU A 160 -1.59 12.17 -7.18
N VAL A 161 -2.41 11.44 -6.41
CA VAL A 161 -2.34 11.46 -4.95
C VAL A 161 -0.95 11.03 -4.47
N THR A 162 -0.37 9.99 -5.07
CA THR A 162 1.01 9.54 -4.77
C THR A 162 2.03 10.66 -5.03
N GLN A 163 1.94 11.32 -6.19
CA GLN A 163 2.87 12.38 -6.57
C GLN A 163 2.76 13.61 -5.65
N ILE A 164 1.54 14.01 -5.29
CA ILE A 164 1.33 15.12 -4.36
C ILE A 164 1.87 14.73 -2.98
N PHE A 165 1.57 13.52 -2.51
CA PHE A 165 2.10 12.97 -1.25
C PHE A 165 3.63 13.09 -1.19
N ASP A 166 4.34 12.62 -2.22
CA ASP A 166 5.81 12.63 -2.25
C ASP A 166 6.41 14.03 -2.40
N SER A 167 5.62 15.01 -2.86
CA SER A 167 6.07 16.40 -3.02
C SER A 167 6.03 17.23 -1.73
N MET A 168 5.44 16.70 -0.64
CA MET A 168 5.26 17.36 0.66
C MET A 168 6.33 16.95 1.68
#